data_AF-A3SL27-F1
#
_entry.id   AF-A3SL27-F1
#
_cell.length_a   1.000
_cell.length_b   1.000
_cell.length_c   1.000
_cell.angle_alpha   90.00
_cell.angle_beta   90.00
_cell.angle_gamma   90.00
#
_symmetry.space_group_name_H-M   'P 1'
#
loop_
_entity.id
_entity.type
_entity.pdbx_description
1 polymer ?
#
loop_
_entity_poly.entity_id
_entity_poly.type
_entity_poly.pdbx_seq_one_letter_code
_entity_poly.pdbx_strand_id
1 'polypeptide(L)'
;MVPVMIIRQFRFDDLRFSPDAEEHRAIAILTTDISTLCLMTKAKLQSDVPPASLAEALAEDALRQIRRMPEYRRQADAVQVAEDAPKEFQRAS
;
A
#
# COMPACT_ATOMS: atom_id res chain seq x y z
N MET A 1 -1.11 20.15 -15.39
CA MET A 1 -1.86 19.81 -14.16
C MET A 1 -1.90 18.29 -14.12
N VAL A 2 -1.30 17.66 -13.11
CA VAL A 2 -1.42 16.20 -12.94
C VAL A 2 -2.83 15.94 -12.40
N PRO A 3 -3.61 15.04 -13.02
CA PRO A 3 -4.92 14.68 -12.47
C PRO A 3 -4.74 14.07 -11.07
N VAL A 4 -5.68 14.37 -10.17
CA VAL A 4 -5.73 13.70 -8.87
C VAL A 4 -5.96 12.22 -9.12
N MET A 5 -5.12 11.36 -8.54
CA MET A 5 -5.27 9.92 -8.58
C MET A 5 -6.01 9.45 -7.33
N ILE A 6 -7.11 8.73 -7.52
CA ILE A 6 -7.93 8.17 -6.46
C ILE A 6 -7.67 6.67 -6.37
N ILE A 7 -7.09 6.23 -5.26
CA ILE A 7 -6.91 4.81 -4.96
C ILE A 7 -8.25 4.26 -4.47
N ARG A 8 -8.76 3.27 -5.20
CA ARG A 8 -10.06 2.62 -4.99
C ARG A 8 -9.94 1.34 -4.17
N GLN A 9 -8.79 0.65 -4.23
CA GLN A 9 -8.57 -0.62 -3.55
C GLN A 9 -7.09 -0.83 -3.27
N PHE A 10 -6.80 -1.46 -2.14
CA PHE A 10 -5.50 -2.03 -1.80
C PHE A 10 -5.64 -3.55 -1.75
N ARG A 11 -4.77 -4.24 -2.48
CA ARG A 11 -4.58 -5.68 -2.35
C ARG A 11 -3.14 -5.97 -2.01
N PHE A 12 -2.91 -6.82 -1.02
CA PHE A 12 -1.59 -7.26 -0.61
C PHE A 12 -1.41 -8.72 -0.98
N ASP A 13 -0.37 -9.02 -1.75
CA ASP A 13 -0.03 -10.36 -2.20
C ASP A 13 1.39 -10.74 -1.77
N ASP A 14 1.70 -12.03 -1.76
CA ASP A 14 3.00 -12.60 -1.37
C ASP A 14 3.51 -12.05 -0.02
N LEU A 15 2.63 -12.02 0.99
CA LEU A 15 2.98 -11.55 2.33
C LEU A 15 4.02 -12.48 2.96
N ARG A 16 5.16 -11.92 3.33
CA ARG A 16 6.27 -12.61 3.99
C ARG A 16 6.69 -11.87 5.24
N PHE A 17 6.98 -12.63 6.30
CA PHE A 17 7.58 -12.08 7.52
C PHE A 17 9.08 -12.44 7.57
N SER A 18 9.91 -11.46 7.89
CA SER A 18 11.35 -11.63 8.08
C SER A 18 11.67 -11.49 9.58
N PRO A 19 11.91 -12.59 10.31
CA PRO A 19 12.17 -12.56 11.75
C PRO A 19 13.40 -11.74 12.12
N ASP A 20 14.48 -11.84 11.34
CA ASP A 20 15.75 -11.15 11.61
C ASP A 20 15.63 -9.62 11.59
N ALA A 21 14.63 -9.10 10.88
CA ALA A 21 14.40 -7.67 10.70
C ALA A 21 13.10 -7.18 11.36
N GLU A 22 12.34 -8.08 11.99
CA GLU A 22 10.97 -7.86 12.47
C GLU A 22 10.11 -7.06 11.47
N GLU A 23 10.13 -7.52 10.21
CA GLU A 23 9.57 -6.80 9.07
C GLU A 23 8.66 -7.71 8.24
N HIS A 24 7.43 -7.26 8.02
CA HIS A 24 6.52 -7.82 7.03
C HIS A 24 6.76 -7.15 5.68
N ARG A 25 6.77 -7.93 4.60
CA ARG A 25 6.87 -7.47 3.22
C ARG A 25 5.73 -8.04 2.41
N ALA A 26 5.16 -7.23 1.52
CA ALA A 26 4.13 -7.68 0.59
C ALA A 26 4.22 -6.89 -0.71
N ILE A 27 3.64 -7.44 -1.77
CA ILE A 27 3.36 -6.71 -2.99
C ILE A 27 2.02 -6.01 -2.79
N ALA A 28 2.03 -4.68 -2.75
CA ALA A 28 0.82 -3.87 -2.77
C ALA A 28 0.40 -3.60 -4.21
N ILE A 29 -0.78 -4.10 -4.58
CA ILE A 29 -1.47 -3.86 -5.84
C ILE A 29 -2.57 -2.83 -5.55
N LEU A 30 -2.44 -1.66 -6.14
CA LEU A 30 -3.32 -0.51 -5.94
C LEU A 30 -4.13 -0.27 -7.19
N THR A 31 -5.44 -0.49 -7.10
CA THR A 31 -6.36 -0.13 -8.18
C THR A 31 -6.71 1.35 -8.02
N THR A 32 -6.39 2.16 -9.01
CA THR A 32 -6.75 3.58 -9.04
C THR A 32 -7.76 3.86 -10.15
N ASP A 33 -8.27 5.08 -10.18
CA ASP A 33 -9.14 5.57 -11.25
C ASP A 33 -8.44 5.78 -12.60
N ILE A 34 -7.10 5.77 -12.62
CA ILE A 34 -6.30 6.01 -13.85
C ILE A 34 -5.54 4.73 -14.26
N SER A 35 -5.01 3.97 -13.31
CA SER A 35 -4.17 2.79 -13.59
C SER A 35 -4.09 1.83 -12.41
N THR A 36 -3.38 0.71 -12.60
CA THR A 36 -2.98 -0.18 -11.49
C THR A 36 -1.51 0.04 -11.17
N LEU A 37 -1.20 0.28 -9.90
CA LEU A 37 0.18 0.41 -9.42
C LEU A 37 0.57 -0.82 -8.60
N CYS A 38 1.75 -1.36 -8.85
CA CYS A 38 2.31 -2.46 -8.07
C CYS A 38 3.60 -1.99 -7.39
N LEU A 39 3.67 -2.12 -6.07
CA LEU A 39 4.79 -1.65 -5.27
C LEU A 39 5.17 -2.71 -4.24
N MET A 40 6.47 -2.85 -3.96
CA MET A 40 6.92 -3.65 -2.83
C MET A 40 6.78 -2.80 -1.56
N THR A 41 5.96 -3.21 -0.61
CA THR A 41 5.74 -2.51 0.66
C THR A 41 6.32 -3.28 1.82
N LYS A 42 6.58 -2.54 2.90
CA LYS A 42 7.10 -3.13 4.13
C LYS A 42 6.56 -2.44 5.38
N ALA A 43 6.38 -3.23 6.44
CA ALA A 43 5.94 -2.77 7.75
C ALA A 43 6.81 -3.40 8.84
N LYS A 44 7.41 -2.55 9.69
CA LYS A 44 8.18 -3.01 10.86
C LYS A 44 7.24 -3.28 12.02
N LEU A 45 6.73 -4.49 12.11
CA LEU A 45 5.76 -4.94 13.09
C LEU A 45 6.11 -6.37 13.50
N GLN A 46 5.73 -6.75 14.72
CA GLN A 46 5.90 -8.11 15.22
C GLN A 46 5.07 -9.12 14.41
N SER A 47 5.40 -10.40 14.51
CA SER A 47 4.78 -11.46 13.70
C SER A 47 3.29 -11.67 13.96
N ASP A 48 2.82 -11.35 15.17
CA ASP A 48 1.48 -11.61 15.69
C ASP A 48 0.53 -10.40 15.57
N VAL A 49 0.91 -9.39 14.79
CA VAL A 49 0.11 -8.18 14.63
C VAL A 49 -1.25 -8.48 13.95
N PRO A 50 -2.34 -7.83 14.37
CA PRO A 50 -3.64 -8.02 13.74
C PRO A 50 -3.60 -7.70 12.22
N PRO A 51 -4.30 -8.48 11.37
CA PRO A 51 -4.30 -8.26 9.91
C PRO A 51 -4.71 -6.85 9.50
N ALA A 52 -5.68 -6.24 10.19
CA ALA A 52 -6.11 -4.87 9.90
C ALA A 52 -4.97 -3.86 10.11
N SER A 53 -4.27 -3.95 11.25
CA SER A 53 -3.13 -3.10 11.56
C SER A 53 -1.96 -3.32 10.60
N LEU A 54 -1.73 -4.57 10.17
CA LEU A 54 -0.73 -4.88 9.15
C LEU A 54 -1.10 -4.25 7.80
N ALA A 55 -2.36 -4.38 7.38
CA ALA A 55 -2.85 -3.81 6.12
C ALA A 55 -2.73 -2.28 6.10
N GLU A 56 -3.01 -1.62 7.22
CA GLU A 56 -2.82 -0.18 7.40
C GLU A 56 -1.35 0.20 7.26
N ALA A 57 -0.44 -0.47 7.98
CA ALA A 57 0.98 -0.16 7.91
C ALA A 57 1.57 -0.38 6.51
N LEU A 58 1.15 -1.44 5.81
CA LEU A 58 1.57 -1.69 4.43
C LEU A 58 0.97 -0.65 3.46
N ALA A 59 -0.28 -0.20 3.68
CA ALA A 59 -0.89 0.87 2.90
C ALA A 59 -0.19 2.21 3.12
N GLU A 60 0.18 2.53 4.36
CA GLU A 60 0.95 3.73 4.70
C GLU A 60 2.29 3.77 3.98
N ASP A 61 3.01 2.64 3.96
CA ASP A 61 4.26 2.54 3.22
C ASP A 61 4.05 2.71 1.71
N ALA A 62 3.00 2.11 1.14
CA ALA A 62 2.64 2.31 -0.27
C ALA A 62 2.40 3.79 -0.60
N LEU A 63 1.57 4.46 0.21
CA LEU A 63 1.26 5.88 0.05
C LEU A 63 2.49 6.76 0.20
N ARG A 64 3.35 6.46 1.17
CA ARG A 64 4.64 7.13 1.38
C ARG A 64 5.53 7.00 0.15
N GLN A 65 5.58 5.82 -0.48
CA GLN A 65 6.33 5.59 -1.71
C GLN A 65 5.75 6.40 -2.88
N ILE A 66 4.43 6.36 -3.12
CA ILE A 66 3.77 7.10 -4.21
C ILE A 66 4.01 8.60 -4.07
N ARG A 67 3.82 9.17 -2.87
CA ARG A 67 4.05 10.60 -2.61
C ARG A 67 5.49 11.05 -2.87
N ARG A 68 6.45 10.12 -2.90
CA ARG A 68 7.86 10.39 -3.21
C ARG A 68 8.19 10.22 -4.68
N MET A 69 7.30 9.67 -5.50
CA MET A 69 7.51 9.54 -6.94
C MET A 69 7.54 10.92 -7.61
N PRO A 70 8.41 11.15 -8.61
CA PRO A 70 8.57 12.46 -9.26
C PRO A 70 7.27 13.10 -9.75
N GLU A 71 6.33 12.27 -10.21
CA GLU A 71 5.03 12.64 -10.77
C GLU A 71 4.12 13.30 -9.73
N TYR A 72 4.16 12.83 -8.48
CA TYR A 72 3.25 13.25 -7.42
C TYR A 72 3.92 14.13 -6.36
N ARG A 73 5.26 14.13 -6.28
CA ARG A 73 6.03 14.83 -5.23
C ARG A 73 5.72 16.33 -5.12
N ARG A 74 5.35 16.99 -6.21
CA ARG A 74 5.13 18.44 -6.27
C ARG A 74 3.71 18.88 -5.92
N GLN A 75 2.79 17.95 -5.67
CA GLN A 75 1.39 18.24 -5.39
C GLN A 75 0.92 17.41 -4.19
N ALA A 76 0.69 18.08 -3.04
CA ALA A 76 0.30 17.43 -1.79
C ALA A 76 -0.99 16.59 -1.94
N ASP A 77 -1.92 17.02 -2.78
CA ASP A 77 -3.25 16.40 -2.97
C ASP A 77 -3.36 15.54 -4.24
N ALA A 78 -2.24 15.22 -4.90
CA ALA A 78 -2.28 14.44 -6.14
C ALA A 78 -2.64 12.96 -5.93
N VAL A 79 -2.65 12.48 -4.69
CA VAL A 79 -2.98 11.08 -4.34
C VAL A 79 -3.99 11.08 -3.21
N GLN A 80 -5.18 10.57 -3.50
CA GLN A 80 -6.26 10.41 -2.54
C GLN A 80 -6.64 8.94 -2.40
N VAL A 81 -7.18 8.56 -1.26
CA VAL A 81 -7.73 7.23 -1.01
C VAL A 81 -9.23 7.39 -0.87
N ALA A 82 -10.01 6.59 -1.59
CA ALA A 82 -11.46 6.57 -1.41
C ALA A 82 -11.80 6.12 0.03
N GLU A 83 -12.81 6.74 0.66
CA GLU A 83 -13.16 6.48 2.06
C GLU A 83 -13.38 4.99 2.33
N ASP A 84 -14.06 4.31 1.41
CA ASP A 84 -14.37 2.88 1.50
C ASP A 84 -13.36 1.97 0.78
N ALA A 85 -12.15 2.45 0.47
CA ALA A 85 -11.16 1.66 -0.24
C ALA A 85 -10.79 0.39 0.56
N PRO A 86 -11.18 -0.81 0.10
CA PRO A 86 -10.94 -2.03 0.84
C PRO A 86 -9.44 -2.35 0.85
N LYS A 87 -8.99 -2.98 1.93
CA LYS A 87 -7.61 -3.42 2.15
C LYS A 87 -7.62 -4.92 2.39
N GLU A 88 -7.26 -5.67 1.36
CA GLU A 88 -7.46 -7.12 1.33
C GLU A 88 -6.12 -7.84 1.19
N PHE A 89 -5.95 -8.95 1.91
CA PHE A 89 -4.87 -9.89 1.65
C PHE A 89 -5.34 -10.94 0.66
N GLN A 90 -4.59 -11.14 -0.41
CA GLN A 90 -4.85 -12.25 -1.31
C GLN A 90 -4.39 -13.53 -0.63
N ARG A 91 -5.33 -14.45 -0.38
CA ARG A 91 -4.97 -15.81 0.03
C ARG A 91 -4.37 -16.51 -1.18
N ALA A 92 -3.16 -17.04 -1.05
CA ALA A 92 -2.65 -18.04 -1.97
C ALA A 92 -3.60 -19.24 -1.91
N SER A 93 -4.25 -19.54 -3.03
CA SER A 93 -5.12 -20.71 -3.21
C SER A 93 -4.32 -22.00 -3.21
#